data_AF-A0AA91A6U2-F1
#
_entry.id   AF-A0AA91A6U2-F1
#
_cell.length_a   1.000
_cell.length_b   1.000
_cell.length_c   1.000
_cell.angle_alpha   90.00
_cell.angle_beta   90.00
_cell.angle_gamma   90.00
#
_symmetry.space_group_name_H-M   'P 1'
#
loop_
_entity.id
_entity.type
_entity.pdbx_description
1 polymer ?
#
loop_
_entity_poly.entity_id
_entity_poly.type
_entity_poly.pdbx_seq_one_letter_code
_entity_poly.pdbx_strand_id
1 'polypeptide(L)'
;MKNNSEKIAEISWQIAPPLYEDYERSFDIVKNNIMAGNSYLTNLTCKVPVSCNLSLEDIFHRAKGKYKLLLRRKRNQAEDKAQQKEEESQNKADKMEEEFQNKTYPKEENIEEISNPFVCFSPETFVRIKNGRIYSYPMKGTLDASLPDAEKQLMEDRKEAAEHATIVDLIRNDLSRVAENVGVDKYRYIDVLHTNKGDILQTSSEISGRLPEDYQEHLGEILDAQLPAGSITGAPKDKTMQIIHEAEGYDRGFYTGIMGIYDQGELNSAVMIRFIEEETSPVDFEADGKKNFKASEGMGDEASRELYFKAGGGITSKSDCRKEYEEVIQKIYLPF
;
A
#
# COMPACT_ATOMS: atom_id res chain seq x y z
N MET A 1 22.76 -10.05 38.16
CA MET A 1 21.79 -10.15 37.07
C MET A 1 21.31 -8.74 36.78
N LYS A 2 21.88 -8.08 35.77
CA LYS A 2 21.44 -6.74 35.35
C LYS A 2 20.32 -6.91 34.33
N ASN A 3 19.11 -6.48 34.69
CA ASN A 3 18.00 -6.30 33.76
C ASN A 3 18.43 -5.28 32.71
N ASN A 4 18.73 -5.75 31.50
CA ASN A 4 18.90 -4.91 30.34
C ASN A 4 17.49 -4.65 29.78
N SER A 5 16.74 -3.76 30.42
CA SER A 5 15.56 -3.18 29.78
C SER A 5 16.08 -2.26 28.67
N GLU A 6 16.09 -2.75 27.44
CA GLU A 6 16.28 -1.91 26.27
C GLU A 6 15.30 -0.73 26.38
N LYS A 7 15.83 0.47 26.59
CA LYS A 7 15.05 1.70 26.44
C LYS A 7 14.59 1.72 24.99
N ILE A 8 13.33 1.41 24.73
CA ILE A 8 12.70 1.68 23.45
C ILE A 8 12.84 3.19 23.24
N ALA A 9 13.65 3.60 22.26
CA ALA A 9 13.77 5.00 21.90
C ALA A 9 12.37 5.51 21.53
N GLU A 10 12.02 6.70 22.04
CA GLU A 10 10.73 7.33 21.75
C GLU A 10 10.58 7.54 20.23
N ILE A 11 9.49 7.07 19.66
CA ILE A 11 9.23 7.16 18.21
C ILE A 11 8.73 8.57 17.91
N SER A 12 9.43 9.29 17.03
CA SER A 12 8.91 10.54 16.47
C SER A 12 8.08 10.22 15.24
N TRP A 13 6.86 10.74 15.18
CA TRP A 13 5.96 10.61 14.04
C TRP A 13 5.22 11.92 13.84
N GLN A 14 5.51 12.60 12.74
CA GLN A 14 4.89 13.85 12.35
C GLN A 14 4.34 13.73 10.94
N ILE A 15 3.19 14.36 10.71
CA ILE A 15 2.53 14.41 9.40
C ILE A 15 2.35 15.88 9.05
N ALA A 16 2.47 16.21 7.77
CA ALA A 16 2.07 17.49 7.21
C ALA A 16 0.85 17.27 6.32
N PRO A 17 -0.38 17.26 6.86
CA PRO A 17 -1.58 16.99 6.08
C PRO A 17 -1.72 17.99 4.92
N PRO A 18 -2.34 17.59 3.80
CA PRO A 18 -2.68 18.54 2.75
C PRO A 18 -3.59 19.64 3.32
N LEU A 19 -3.47 20.85 2.78
CA LEU A 19 -4.43 21.91 3.08
C LEU A 19 -5.83 21.41 2.74
N TYR A 20 -6.80 21.73 3.61
CA TYR A 20 -8.17 21.29 3.41
C TYR A 20 -8.72 21.80 2.07
N GLU A 21 -8.36 23.01 1.67
CA GLU A 21 -8.80 23.63 0.41
C GLU A 21 -8.19 22.97 -0.83
N ASP A 22 -7.00 22.36 -0.71
CA ASP A 22 -6.41 21.57 -1.79
C ASP A 22 -7.14 20.22 -1.92
N TYR A 23 -7.40 19.56 -0.79
CA TYR A 23 -8.18 18.33 -0.78
C TYR A 23 -9.61 18.55 -1.31
N GLU A 24 -10.25 19.63 -0.88
CA GLU A 24 -11.62 19.98 -1.29
C GLU A 24 -11.72 20.18 -2.82
N ARG A 25 -10.72 20.81 -3.44
CA ARG A 25 -10.66 20.93 -4.90
C ARG A 25 -10.64 19.57 -5.59
N SER A 26 -9.78 18.64 -5.15
CA SER A 26 -9.72 17.29 -5.69
C SER A 26 -11.01 16.50 -5.41
N PHE A 27 -11.58 16.65 -4.22
CA PHE A 27 -12.85 16.05 -3.84
C PHE A 27 -13.99 16.53 -4.75
N ASP A 28 -14.07 17.83 -5.04
CA ASP A 28 -15.11 18.41 -5.88
C ASP A 28 -15.04 17.90 -7.32
N ILE A 29 -13.85 17.73 -7.90
CA ILE A 29 -13.67 17.09 -9.22
C ILE A 29 -14.31 15.70 -9.23
N VAL A 30 -14.00 14.89 -8.21
CA VAL A 30 -14.55 13.54 -8.06
C VAL A 30 -16.06 13.58 -7.85
N LYS A 31 -16.52 14.41 -6.93
CA LYS A 31 -17.93 14.53 -6.54
C LYS A 31 -18.80 14.98 -7.70
N ASN A 32 -18.36 15.99 -8.45
CA ASN A 32 -19.09 16.49 -9.62
C ASN A 32 -19.24 15.42 -10.70
N ASN A 33 -18.20 14.62 -10.94
CA ASN A 33 -18.27 13.49 -11.86
C ASN A 33 -19.24 12.40 -11.39
N ILE A 34 -19.26 12.10 -10.09
CA ILE A 34 -20.22 11.14 -9.52
C ILE A 34 -21.67 11.66 -9.66
N MET A 35 -21.90 12.94 -9.36
CA MET A 35 -23.22 13.56 -9.49
C MET A 35 -23.69 13.65 -10.96
N ALA A 36 -22.76 13.73 -11.91
CA ALA A 36 -23.03 13.65 -13.34
C ALA A 36 -23.28 12.21 -13.84
N GLY A 37 -23.11 11.19 -12.99
CA GLY A 37 -23.28 9.78 -13.36
C GLY A 37 -22.10 9.16 -14.10
N ASN A 38 -20.94 9.82 -14.13
CA ASN A 38 -19.74 9.31 -14.80
C ASN A 38 -19.08 8.16 -14.01
N SER A 39 -19.29 8.14 -12.70
CA SER A 39 -18.81 7.10 -11.77
C SER A 39 -19.81 6.98 -10.62
N TYR A 40 -19.91 5.81 -9.99
CA TYR A 40 -20.68 5.64 -8.75
C TYR A 40 -19.80 5.61 -7.50
N LEU A 41 -18.52 5.28 -7.67
CA LEU A 41 -17.51 5.28 -6.64
C LEU A 41 -16.16 5.59 -7.27
N THR A 42 -15.40 6.50 -6.66
CA THR A 42 -14.03 6.84 -7.08
C THR A 42 -13.16 6.98 -5.85
N ASN A 43 -12.05 6.25 -5.79
CA ASN A 43 -11.10 6.33 -4.69
C ASN A 43 -10.16 7.52 -4.92
N LEU A 44 -10.32 8.55 -4.08
CA LEU A 44 -9.47 9.73 -4.07
C LEU A 44 -8.35 9.55 -3.04
N THR A 45 -7.12 9.84 -3.45
CA THR A 45 -5.92 9.63 -2.65
C THR A 45 -5.04 10.87 -2.59
N CYS A 46 -4.19 10.92 -1.56
CA CYS A 46 -3.24 12.00 -1.33
C CYS A 46 -1.85 11.42 -1.04
N LYS A 47 -0.82 12.10 -1.55
CA LYS A 47 0.58 11.94 -1.14
C LYS A 47 0.85 12.95 -0.01
N VAL A 48 1.09 12.48 1.20
CA VAL A 48 1.22 13.33 2.40
C VAL A 48 2.64 13.28 2.96
N PRO A 49 3.36 14.41 3.05
CA PRO A 49 4.68 14.43 3.67
C PRO A 49 4.63 13.97 5.13
N VAL A 50 5.58 13.14 5.53
CA VAL A 50 5.73 12.64 6.90
C VAL A 50 7.19 12.73 7.36
N SER A 51 7.40 12.78 8.67
CA SER A 51 8.74 12.76 9.26
C SER A 51 8.77 11.77 10.42
N CYS A 52 9.79 10.91 10.44
CA CYS A 52 9.95 9.92 11.49
C CYS A 52 11.43 9.56 11.70
N ASN A 53 11.77 9.18 12.93
CA ASN A 53 13.12 8.73 13.30
C ASN A 53 13.40 7.26 12.99
N LEU A 54 12.51 6.57 12.27
CA LEU A 54 12.65 5.16 11.91
C LEU A 54 13.01 5.01 10.43
N SER A 55 13.93 4.09 10.12
CA SER A 55 14.17 3.68 8.73
C SER A 55 12.96 2.92 8.16
N LEU A 56 12.86 2.78 6.83
CA LEU A 56 11.83 1.93 6.22
C LEU A 56 11.94 0.47 6.71
N GLU A 57 13.17 0.01 6.98
CA GLU A 57 13.46 -1.33 7.50
C GLU A 57 13.02 -1.49 8.97
N ASP A 58 13.27 -0.50 9.82
CA ASP A 58 12.73 -0.47 11.19
C ASP A 58 11.21 -0.55 11.18
N ILE A 59 10.56 0.21 10.29
CA ILE A 59 9.11 0.20 10.14
C ILE A 59 8.64 -1.19 9.71
N PHE A 60 9.28 -1.78 8.69
CA PHE A 60 8.94 -3.11 8.21
C PHE A 60 9.02 -4.18 9.32
N HIS A 61 10.08 -4.17 10.12
CA HIS A 61 10.27 -5.18 11.18
C HIS A 61 9.30 -4.99 12.34
N ARG A 62 9.00 -3.75 12.73
CA ARG A 62 8.07 -3.47 13.84
C ARG A 62 6.60 -3.65 13.42
N ALA A 63 6.29 -3.52 12.13
CA ALA A 63 4.92 -3.52 11.63
C ALA A 63 4.16 -4.82 11.93
N LYS A 64 2.96 -4.66 12.50
CA LYS A 64 1.93 -5.67 12.73
C LYS A 64 0.87 -5.58 11.64
N GLY A 65 1.27 -5.87 10.40
CA GLY A 65 0.39 -5.92 9.24
C GLY A 65 0.18 -7.36 8.78
N LYS A 66 -1.02 -7.66 8.25
CA LYS A 66 -1.32 -8.96 7.62
C LYS A 66 -0.36 -9.24 6.46
N TYR A 67 -0.05 -8.22 5.68
CA TYR A 67 0.91 -8.26 4.60
C TYR A 67 1.93 -7.14 4.76
N LYS A 68 3.20 -7.43 4.45
CA LYS A 68 4.27 -6.44 4.49
C LYS A 68 5.18 -6.62 3.29
N LEU A 69 5.62 -5.52 2.69
CA LEU A 69 6.63 -5.51 1.64
C LEU A 69 7.55 -4.32 1.86
N LEU A 70 8.85 -4.56 1.71
CA LEU A 70 9.89 -3.54 1.75
C LEU A 70 10.64 -3.62 0.43
N LEU A 71 10.62 -2.53 -0.33
CA LEU A 71 11.54 -2.33 -1.44
C LEU A 71 12.71 -1.48 -0.94
N ARG A 72 13.92 -2.04 -1.06
CA ARG A 72 15.15 -1.38 -0.64
C ARG A 72 15.75 -0.60 -1.82
N ARG A 73 16.51 0.46 -1.51
CA ARG A 73 17.40 1.07 -2.50
C ARG A 73 18.47 0.05 -2.89
N LYS A 74 18.81 -0.02 -4.18
CA LYS A 74 20.02 -0.73 -4.63
C LYS A 74 21.23 -0.06 -3.97
N ARG A 75 22.02 -0.82 -3.21
CA ARG A 75 23.26 -0.33 -2.60
C ARG A 75 24.28 -0.05 -3.71
N ASN A 76 25.05 1.03 -3.57
CA ASN A 76 26.20 1.25 -4.44
C ASN A 76 27.36 0.31 -4.01
N GLN A 77 28.21 -0.11 -4.96
CA GLN A 77 29.37 -1.00 -4.69
C GLN A 77 30.32 -0.53 -3.56
N ALA A 78 30.24 0.74 -3.13
CA ALA A 78 30.98 1.29 -2.01
C ALA A 78 30.34 0.96 -0.64
N GLU A 79 29.01 0.87 -0.57
CA GLU A 79 28.24 0.54 0.64
C GLU A 79 28.30 -0.96 0.94
N ASP A 80 28.25 -1.79 -0.10
CA ASP A 80 28.47 -3.24 0.03
C ASP A 80 29.88 -3.57 0.55
N LYS A 81 30.90 -2.76 0.23
CA LYS A 81 32.26 -2.92 0.78
C LYS A 81 32.38 -2.47 2.24
N ALA A 82 31.56 -1.52 2.68
CA ALA A 82 31.53 -1.07 4.07
C ALA A 82 30.82 -2.11 4.95
N GLN A 83 29.73 -2.68 4.45
CA GLN A 83 28.97 -3.73 5.14
C GLN A 83 29.67 -5.10 5.04
N GLN A 84 30.35 -5.42 3.94
CA GLN A 84 31.28 -6.56 3.89
C GLN A 84 32.41 -6.40 4.91
N LYS A 85 32.92 -5.19 5.21
CA LYS A 85 33.89 -5.02 6.30
C LYS A 85 33.30 -5.23 7.70
N GLU A 86 32.02 -4.91 7.89
CA GLU A 86 31.31 -5.18 9.15
C GLU A 86 30.90 -6.67 9.28
N GLU A 87 30.50 -7.33 8.18
CA GLU A 87 30.12 -8.74 8.13
C GLU A 87 31.34 -9.69 8.07
N GLU A 88 32.44 -9.31 7.40
CA GLU A 88 33.74 -10.03 7.41
C GLU A 88 34.47 -9.91 8.75
N SER A 89 34.08 -8.95 9.60
CA SER A 89 34.50 -8.91 10.99
C SER A 89 33.76 -9.95 11.86
N GLN A 90 32.69 -10.57 11.35
CA GLN A 90 31.83 -11.48 12.11
C GLN A 90 31.83 -12.94 11.65
N ASN A 91 32.26 -13.32 10.43
CA ASN A 91 32.38 -14.74 10.07
C ASN A 91 33.44 -15.04 9.01
N LYS A 92 34.56 -15.63 9.45
CA LYS A 92 35.43 -16.45 8.60
C LYS A 92 34.95 -17.90 8.65
N ALA A 93 34.39 -18.41 7.56
CA ALA A 93 34.63 -19.78 7.07
C ALA A 93 33.76 -20.09 5.84
N ASP A 94 34.40 -20.71 4.85
CA ASP A 94 33.86 -21.63 3.83
C ASP A 94 33.16 -21.11 2.56
N LYS A 95 34.02 -20.83 1.57
CA LYS A 95 34.19 -21.54 0.26
C LYS A 95 33.00 -21.87 -0.66
N MET A 96 33.17 -21.32 -1.89
CA MET A 96 33.22 -21.95 -3.24
C MET A 96 31.95 -22.42 -3.98
N GLU A 97 31.82 -21.84 -5.19
CA GLU A 97 31.43 -22.41 -6.52
C GLU A 97 29.98 -22.96 -6.66
N GLU A 98 29.24 -22.84 -7.77
CA GLU A 98 29.57 -22.64 -9.18
C GLU A 98 28.30 -22.22 -9.97
N GLU A 99 28.51 -21.76 -11.21
CA GLU A 99 27.55 -21.29 -12.21
C GLU A 99 26.52 -22.35 -12.71
N PHE A 100 25.35 -21.94 -13.23
CA PHE A 100 25.04 -21.95 -14.68
C PHE A 100 23.55 -21.75 -15.09
N GLN A 101 23.43 -21.01 -16.19
CA GLN A 101 22.42 -21.00 -17.29
C GLN A 101 21.11 -20.19 -17.22
N ASN A 102 21.17 -19.11 -18.02
CA ASN A 102 20.11 -18.30 -18.60
C ASN A 102 18.96 -19.10 -19.24
N LYS A 103 17.73 -18.62 -18.98
CA LYS A 103 16.63 -18.60 -19.96
C LYS A 103 15.95 -17.24 -19.87
N THR A 104 15.82 -16.61 -21.04
CA THR A 104 15.36 -15.23 -21.27
C THR A 104 13.95 -14.99 -20.74
N TYR A 105 13.87 -14.32 -19.59
CA TYR A 105 12.73 -13.50 -19.16
C TYR A 105 13.14 -12.02 -19.32
N PRO A 106 12.21 -11.06 -19.43
CA PRO A 106 12.56 -9.64 -19.40
C PRO A 106 13.42 -9.38 -18.15
N LYS A 107 14.62 -8.84 -18.37
CA LYS A 107 15.63 -8.63 -17.32
C LYS A 107 15.01 -7.84 -16.15
N GLU A 108 15.05 -8.42 -14.96
CA GLU A 108 14.75 -7.80 -13.66
C GLU A 108 15.59 -6.52 -13.40
N GLU A 109 16.65 -6.31 -14.18
CA GLU A 109 17.63 -5.22 -14.03
C GLU A 109 17.02 -3.79 -14.10
N ASN A 110 15.83 -3.58 -14.67
CA ASN A 110 15.28 -2.23 -14.89
C ASN A 110 14.25 -1.74 -13.85
N ILE A 111 13.65 -2.60 -13.02
CA ILE A 111 12.61 -2.16 -12.05
C ILE A 111 13.25 -1.56 -10.80
N GLU A 112 14.42 -2.08 -10.38
CA GLU A 112 15.16 -1.61 -9.21
C GLU A 112 16.03 -0.38 -9.46
N GLU A 113 16.32 -0.02 -10.72
CA GLU A 113 17.23 1.09 -11.04
C GLU A 113 16.58 2.48 -10.99
N ILE A 114 15.24 2.57 -10.90
CA ILE A 114 14.50 3.83 -11.05
C ILE A 114 13.42 4.03 -9.97
N SER A 115 13.16 3.03 -9.12
CA SER A 115 12.07 3.11 -8.14
C SER A 115 12.52 3.62 -6.78
N ASN A 116 11.71 4.52 -6.21
CA ASN A 116 11.89 5.00 -4.85
C ASN A 116 11.73 3.85 -3.84
N PRO A 117 12.59 3.74 -2.82
CA PRO A 117 12.41 2.78 -1.73
C PRO A 117 11.07 2.99 -1.02
N PHE A 118 10.44 1.91 -0.60
CA PHE A 118 9.15 2.00 0.11
C PHE A 118 8.96 0.87 1.11
N VAL A 119 8.07 1.11 2.08
CA VAL A 119 7.47 0.08 2.91
C VAL A 119 5.95 0.13 2.81
N CYS A 120 5.35 -1.04 2.66
CA CYS A 120 3.91 -1.25 2.59
C CYS A 120 3.49 -2.21 3.71
N PHE A 121 2.38 -1.92 4.40
CA PHE A 121 1.81 -2.77 5.45
C PHE A 121 0.30 -2.88 5.27
N SER A 122 -0.09 -3.66 4.25
CA SER A 122 -1.48 -3.74 3.83
C SER A 122 -2.35 -4.59 4.77
N PRO A 123 -3.52 -4.08 5.18
CA PRO A 123 -4.55 -4.88 5.82
C PRO A 123 -5.44 -5.63 4.79
N GLU A 124 -5.44 -5.19 3.51
CA GLU A 124 -6.41 -5.64 2.51
C GLU A 124 -5.84 -6.74 1.61
N THR A 125 -6.46 -7.92 1.66
CA THR A 125 -6.21 -8.98 0.68
C THR A 125 -6.78 -8.55 -0.67
N PHE A 126 -5.96 -8.60 -1.73
CA PHE A 126 -6.48 -8.43 -3.09
C PHE A 126 -7.28 -9.68 -3.46
N VAL A 127 -6.57 -10.78 -3.71
CA VAL A 127 -7.16 -12.11 -3.83
C VAL A 127 -6.29 -13.16 -3.13
N ARG A 128 -6.94 -14.18 -2.59
CA ARG A 128 -6.29 -15.42 -2.14
C ARG A 128 -6.84 -16.57 -2.98
N ILE A 129 -5.96 -17.40 -3.53
CA ILE A 129 -6.32 -18.61 -4.26
C ILE A 129 -5.84 -19.81 -3.47
N LYS A 130 -6.75 -20.73 -3.18
CA LYS A 130 -6.47 -21.96 -2.45
C LYS A 130 -7.44 -23.05 -2.85
N ASN A 131 -6.92 -24.23 -3.18
CA ASN A 131 -7.72 -25.41 -3.54
C ASN A 131 -8.77 -25.12 -4.63
N GLY A 132 -8.36 -24.41 -5.70
CA GLY A 132 -9.26 -24.05 -6.81
C GLY A 132 -10.36 -23.05 -6.46
N ARG A 133 -10.25 -22.37 -5.32
CA ARG A 133 -11.17 -21.31 -4.90
C ARG A 133 -10.44 -19.98 -4.78
N ILE A 134 -11.09 -18.92 -5.22
CA ILE A 134 -10.63 -17.54 -5.09
C ILE A 134 -11.42 -16.85 -3.97
N TYR A 135 -10.73 -16.03 -3.18
CA TYR A 135 -11.29 -15.31 -2.04
C TYR A 135 -10.84 -13.86 -2.09
N SER A 136 -11.71 -12.94 -1.70
CA SER A 136 -11.34 -11.55 -1.41
C SER A 136 -12.03 -11.09 -0.13
N TYR A 137 -11.42 -10.10 0.53
CA TYR A 137 -11.82 -9.62 1.84
C TYR A 137 -11.99 -8.10 1.84
N PRO A 138 -12.99 -7.58 1.09
CA PRO A 138 -13.21 -6.14 1.01
C PRO A 138 -13.46 -5.52 2.37
N MET A 139 -12.91 -4.32 2.56
CA MET A 139 -12.97 -3.57 3.80
C MET A 139 -13.40 -2.13 3.56
N LYS A 140 -14.37 -1.65 4.35
CA LYS A 140 -14.80 -0.25 4.38
C LYS A 140 -15.56 0.00 5.67
N GLY A 141 -15.30 1.16 6.27
CA GLY A 141 -15.77 1.54 7.58
C GLY A 141 -14.74 1.24 8.65
N THR A 142 -14.31 2.28 9.34
CA THR A 142 -13.34 2.22 10.43
C THR A 142 -13.78 3.11 11.59
N LEU A 143 -13.52 2.67 12.81
CA LEU A 143 -13.80 3.46 14.00
C LEU A 143 -12.73 3.22 15.07
N ASP A 144 -12.37 4.27 15.81
CA ASP A 144 -11.48 4.15 16.96
C ASP A 144 -12.06 3.17 18.00
N ALA A 145 -11.29 2.12 18.34
CA ALA A 145 -11.74 1.05 19.23
C ALA A 145 -11.85 1.50 20.70
N SER A 146 -11.28 2.65 21.06
CA SER A 146 -11.35 3.22 22.41
C SER A 146 -12.70 3.88 22.72
N LEU A 147 -13.52 4.16 21.69
CA LEU A 147 -14.83 4.77 21.88
C LEU A 147 -15.79 3.80 22.58
N PRO A 148 -16.65 4.30 23.50
CA PRO A 148 -17.69 3.47 24.12
C PRO A 148 -18.60 2.84 23.06
N ASP A 149 -18.84 1.53 23.13
CA ASP A 149 -19.68 0.79 22.18
C ASP A 149 -19.23 0.93 20.71
N ALA A 150 -17.94 1.16 20.44
CA ALA A 150 -17.41 1.39 19.09
C ALA A 150 -17.88 0.36 18.06
N GLU A 151 -17.81 -0.94 18.40
CA GLU A 151 -18.27 -2.01 17.51
C GLU A 151 -19.75 -1.85 17.13
N LYS A 152 -20.61 -1.59 18.12
CA LYS A 152 -22.04 -1.39 17.88
C LYS A 152 -22.29 -0.16 17.02
N GLN A 153 -21.60 0.95 17.31
CA GLN A 153 -21.73 2.19 16.53
C GLN A 153 -21.36 1.96 15.06
N LEU A 154 -20.22 1.31 14.80
CA LEU A 154 -19.75 1.02 13.43
C LEU A 154 -20.71 0.05 12.70
N MET A 155 -21.22 -0.96 13.41
CA MET A 155 -22.09 -1.98 12.82
C MET A 155 -23.52 -1.48 12.56
N GLU A 156 -24.03 -0.54 13.36
CA GLU A 156 -25.36 0.05 13.21
C GLU A 156 -25.39 1.31 12.32
N ASP A 157 -24.23 1.87 11.94
CA ASP A 157 -24.16 3.02 11.04
C ASP A 157 -24.67 2.64 9.63
N ARG A 158 -25.77 3.28 9.23
CA ARG A 158 -26.45 3.05 7.94
C ARG A 158 -25.66 3.58 6.74
N LYS A 159 -24.85 4.63 6.93
CA LYS A 159 -23.97 5.17 5.88
C LYS A 159 -22.85 4.17 5.61
N GLU A 160 -22.15 3.75 6.67
CA GLU A 160 -21.06 2.77 6.57
C GLU A 160 -21.55 1.44 5.99
N ALA A 161 -22.72 0.96 6.42
CA ALA A 161 -23.33 -0.24 5.85
C ALA A 161 -23.59 -0.13 4.34
N ALA A 162 -24.05 1.04 3.86
CA ALA A 162 -24.33 1.27 2.44
C ALA A 162 -23.05 1.38 1.60
N GLU A 163 -22.03 2.07 2.11
CA GLU A 163 -20.73 2.15 1.45
C GLU A 163 -20.05 0.77 1.40
N HIS A 164 -20.09 0.02 2.50
CA HIS A 164 -19.56 -1.34 2.56
C HIS A 164 -20.28 -2.28 1.56
N ALA A 165 -21.60 -2.19 1.46
CA ALA A 165 -22.37 -2.97 0.47
C ALA A 165 -21.94 -2.66 -0.97
N THR A 166 -21.65 -1.39 -1.28
CA THR A 166 -21.19 -0.97 -2.61
C THR A 166 -19.83 -1.60 -2.95
N ILE A 167 -18.90 -1.63 -1.99
CA ILE A 167 -17.58 -2.28 -2.18
C ILE A 167 -17.74 -3.80 -2.32
N VAL A 168 -18.58 -4.43 -1.50
CA VAL A 168 -18.84 -5.88 -1.59
C VAL A 168 -19.39 -6.26 -2.96
N ASP A 169 -20.36 -5.49 -3.49
CA ASP A 169 -20.90 -5.74 -4.82
C ASP A 169 -19.87 -5.52 -5.93
N LEU A 170 -19.02 -4.50 -5.81
CA LEU A 170 -17.93 -4.25 -6.75
C LEU A 170 -16.96 -5.42 -6.82
N ILE A 171 -16.50 -5.92 -5.67
CA ILE A 171 -15.57 -7.05 -5.61
C ILE A 171 -16.23 -8.37 -6.02
N ARG A 172 -17.51 -8.57 -5.69
CA ARG A 172 -18.29 -9.72 -6.19
C ARG A 172 -18.35 -9.73 -7.71
N ASN A 173 -18.57 -8.58 -8.33
CA ASN A 173 -18.58 -8.44 -9.79
C ASN A 173 -17.19 -8.70 -10.38
N ASP A 174 -16.12 -8.16 -9.78
CA ASP A 174 -14.74 -8.42 -10.21
C ASP A 174 -14.39 -9.91 -10.17
N LEU A 175 -14.72 -10.61 -9.07
CA LEU A 175 -14.50 -12.06 -8.95
C LEU A 175 -15.35 -12.86 -9.95
N SER A 176 -16.57 -12.42 -10.24
CA SER A 176 -17.47 -13.10 -11.19
C SER A 176 -16.96 -13.07 -12.64
N ARG A 177 -15.95 -12.26 -12.95
CA ARG A 177 -15.29 -12.24 -14.27
C ARG A 177 -14.39 -13.46 -14.48
N VAL A 178 -13.93 -14.09 -13.41
CA VAL A 178 -12.89 -15.14 -13.44
C VAL A 178 -13.28 -16.42 -12.69
N ALA A 179 -14.38 -16.39 -11.94
CA ALA A 179 -14.83 -17.50 -11.11
C ALA A 179 -16.35 -17.72 -11.21
N GLU A 180 -16.76 -18.96 -10.98
CA GLU A 180 -18.16 -19.37 -10.88
C GLU A 180 -18.62 -19.46 -9.43
N ASN A 181 -19.94 -19.48 -9.20
CA ASN A 181 -20.53 -19.62 -7.87
C ASN A 181 -20.00 -18.59 -6.86
N VAL A 182 -19.83 -17.34 -7.32
CA VAL A 182 -19.35 -16.25 -6.48
C VAL A 182 -20.44 -15.83 -5.50
N GLY A 183 -20.11 -15.84 -4.20
CA GLY A 183 -21.03 -15.50 -3.12
C GLY A 183 -20.33 -14.81 -1.95
N VAL A 184 -21.14 -14.20 -1.08
CA VAL A 184 -20.68 -13.61 0.18
C VAL A 184 -20.82 -14.67 1.27
N ASP A 185 -19.70 -15.18 1.76
CA ASP A 185 -19.68 -16.25 2.77
C ASP A 185 -19.85 -15.69 4.19
N LYS A 186 -19.29 -14.50 4.45
CA LYS A 186 -19.49 -13.75 5.69
C LYS A 186 -19.69 -12.28 5.36
N TYR A 187 -20.76 -11.70 5.88
CA TYR A 187 -21.10 -10.30 5.60
C TYR A 187 -20.95 -9.45 6.86
N ARG A 188 -20.17 -8.36 6.75
CA ARG A 188 -19.91 -7.37 7.80
C ARG A 188 -19.53 -8.01 9.14
N TYR A 189 -18.27 -8.37 9.28
CA TYR A 189 -17.65 -8.73 10.55
C TYR A 189 -16.54 -7.74 10.89
N ILE A 190 -16.09 -7.75 12.14
CA ILE A 190 -15.08 -6.82 12.65
C ILE A 190 -13.70 -7.46 12.61
N ASP A 191 -12.74 -6.71 12.07
CA ASP A 191 -11.30 -6.92 12.23
C ASP A 191 -10.73 -5.79 13.10
N VAL A 192 -9.66 -6.08 13.85
CA VAL A 192 -8.94 -5.08 14.65
C VAL A 192 -7.59 -4.81 14.01
N LEU A 193 -7.30 -3.53 13.75
CA LEU A 193 -6.00 -3.05 13.30
C LEU A 193 -5.25 -2.37 14.44
N HIS A 194 -4.00 -2.79 14.66
CA HIS A 194 -3.12 -2.20 15.66
C HIS A 194 -2.32 -1.04 15.05
N THR A 195 -2.33 0.12 15.70
CA THR A 195 -1.60 1.31 15.26
C THR A 195 -0.90 1.99 16.42
N ASN A 196 0.09 2.83 16.10
CA ASN A 196 0.79 3.67 17.07
C ASN A 196 -0.10 4.75 17.71
N LYS A 197 -1.34 4.91 17.26
CA LYS A 197 -2.36 5.82 17.81
C LYS A 197 -3.46 5.10 18.60
N GLY A 198 -3.39 3.78 18.72
CA GLY A 198 -4.43 2.93 19.31
C GLY A 198 -5.04 1.96 18.30
N ASP A 199 -5.92 1.09 18.79
CA ASP A 199 -6.61 0.10 17.97
C ASP A 199 -7.74 0.75 17.15
N ILE A 200 -7.89 0.30 15.91
CA ILE A 200 -8.98 0.72 15.01
C ILE A 200 -9.80 -0.52 14.68
N LEU A 201 -11.12 -0.43 14.86
CA LEU A 201 -12.06 -1.43 14.36
C LEU A 201 -12.28 -1.20 12.87
N GLN A 202 -12.34 -2.28 12.10
CA GLN A 202 -12.57 -2.25 10.67
C GLN A 202 -13.67 -3.24 10.29
N THR A 203 -14.60 -2.82 9.43
CA THR A 203 -15.62 -3.74 8.88
C THR A 203 -15.10 -4.41 7.62
N SER A 204 -15.20 -5.74 7.58
CA SER A 204 -14.80 -6.61 6.48
C SER A 204 -15.93 -7.55 6.06
N SER A 205 -15.86 -8.06 4.83
CA SER A 205 -16.69 -9.19 4.37
C SER A 205 -15.82 -10.23 3.67
N GLU A 206 -16.30 -11.47 3.58
CA GLU A 206 -15.63 -12.57 2.89
C GLU A 206 -16.44 -12.93 1.64
N ILE A 207 -15.80 -12.85 0.47
CA ILE A 207 -16.39 -13.23 -0.81
C ILE A 207 -15.54 -14.35 -1.40
N SER A 208 -16.17 -15.40 -1.91
CA SER A 208 -15.44 -16.48 -2.57
C SER A 208 -16.15 -17.01 -3.82
N GLY A 209 -15.38 -17.65 -4.69
CA GLY A 209 -15.85 -18.31 -5.90
C GLY A 209 -14.98 -19.51 -6.25
N ARG A 210 -15.46 -20.33 -7.19
CA ARG A 210 -14.74 -21.49 -7.75
C ARG A 210 -14.05 -21.08 -9.05
N LEU A 211 -12.74 -21.27 -9.12
CA LEU A 211 -11.99 -21.06 -10.36
C LEU A 211 -12.13 -22.27 -11.31
N PRO A 212 -11.87 -22.08 -12.61
CA PRO A 212 -11.68 -23.18 -13.56
C PRO A 212 -10.61 -24.18 -13.08
N GLU A 213 -10.69 -25.44 -13.51
CA GLU A 213 -9.74 -26.47 -13.07
C GLU A 213 -8.30 -26.20 -13.51
N ASP A 214 -8.12 -25.52 -14.64
CA ASP A 214 -6.87 -25.13 -15.29
C ASP A 214 -6.38 -23.73 -14.88
N TYR A 215 -6.94 -23.11 -13.83
CA TYR A 215 -6.61 -21.73 -13.43
C TYR A 215 -5.11 -21.45 -13.23
N GLN A 216 -4.32 -22.48 -12.90
CA GLN A 216 -2.88 -22.37 -12.69
C GLN A 216 -2.14 -21.97 -13.98
N GLU A 217 -2.67 -22.34 -15.14
CA GLU A 217 -2.13 -21.97 -16.46
C GLU A 217 -2.50 -20.54 -16.85
N HIS A 218 -3.52 -19.97 -16.20
CA HIS A 218 -4.12 -18.67 -16.53
C HIS A 218 -4.01 -17.64 -15.40
N LEU A 219 -3.11 -17.84 -14.42
CA LEU A 219 -3.03 -16.97 -13.24
C LEU A 219 -2.85 -15.49 -13.59
N GLY A 220 -2.00 -15.18 -14.59
CA GLY A 220 -1.78 -13.81 -15.04
C GLY A 220 -3.07 -13.17 -15.59
N GLU A 221 -3.83 -13.88 -16.39
CA GLU A 221 -5.10 -13.43 -16.97
C GLU A 221 -6.17 -13.21 -15.88
N ILE A 222 -6.20 -14.09 -14.87
CA ILE A 222 -7.10 -13.98 -13.72
C ILE A 222 -6.82 -12.70 -12.93
N LEU A 223 -5.54 -12.38 -12.73
CA LEU A 223 -5.15 -11.14 -12.03
C LEU A 223 -5.46 -9.91 -12.89
N ASP A 224 -5.06 -9.91 -14.16
CA ASP A 224 -5.23 -8.78 -15.08
C ASP A 224 -6.71 -8.43 -15.28
N ALA A 225 -7.58 -9.43 -15.39
CA ALA A 225 -9.03 -9.22 -15.52
C ALA A 225 -9.66 -8.46 -14.34
N GLN A 226 -9.01 -8.49 -13.17
CA GLN A 226 -9.48 -7.82 -11.95
C GLN A 226 -8.75 -6.49 -11.71
N LEU A 227 -7.67 -6.21 -12.41
CA LEU A 227 -6.88 -4.98 -12.26
C LEU A 227 -7.42 -3.83 -13.14
N PRO A 228 -7.22 -2.56 -12.73
CA PRO A 228 -6.90 -2.17 -11.35
C PRO A 228 -8.03 -2.59 -10.40
N ALA A 229 -7.68 -2.90 -9.15
CA ALA A 229 -8.63 -3.46 -8.19
C ALA A 229 -9.78 -2.47 -7.92
N GLY A 230 -11.04 -2.92 -8.07
CA GLY A 230 -12.20 -2.04 -7.96
C GLY A 230 -12.26 -1.28 -6.63
N SER A 231 -11.88 -1.90 -5.51
CA SER A 231 -11.91 -1.27 -4.18
C SER A 231 -11.01 -0.04 -4.04
N ILE A 232 -9.92 0.05 -4.84
CA ILE A 232 -8.94 1.15 -4.78
C ILE A 232 -8.96 2.10 -5.97
N THR A 233 -9.81 1.82 -6.95
CA THR A 233 -10.03 2.72 -8.10
C THR A 233 -11.45 3.21 -8.06
N GLY A 234 -12.40 2.31 -8.23
CA GLY A 234 -13.82 2.59 -8.34
C GLY A 234 -14.36 2.16 -9.69
N ALA A 235 -15.57 2.63 -10.03
CA ALA A 235 -16.21 2.14 -11.24
C ALA A 235 -17.26 3.10 -11.85
N PRO A 236 -17.41 3.08 -13.20
CA PRO A 236 -16.68 2.25 -14.19
C PRO A 236 -15.17 2.56 -14.27
N LYS A 237 -14.32 1.53 -14.43
CA LYS A 237 -12.85 1.64 -14.24
C LYS A 237 -12.22 2.70 -15.13
N ASP A 238 -12.46 2.65 -16.44
CA ASP A 238 -11.87 3.58 -17.41
C ASP A 238 -12.19 5.05 -17.09
N LYS A 239 -13.46 5.33 -16.76
CA LYS A 239 -13.88 6.69 -16.44
C LYS A 239 -13.33 7.14 -15.10
N THR A 240 -13.28 6.24 -14.12
CA THR A 240 -12.73 6.50 -12.80
C THR A 240 -11.25 6.82 -12.85
N MET A 241 -10.47 6.13 -13.69
CA MET A 241 -9.05 6.43 -13.90
C MET A 241 -8.82 7.82 -14.49
N GLN A 242 -9.66 8.28 -15.42
CA GLN A 242 -9.59 9.65 -15.95
C GLN A 242 -9.84 10.69 -14.84
N ILE A 243 -10.85 10.45 -14.00
CA ILE A 243 -11.20 11.34 -12.87
C ILE A 243 -10.05 11.39 -11.87
N ILE A 244 -9.43 10.24 -11.55
CA ILE A 244 -8.27 10.15 -10.66
C ILE A 244 -7.10 10.98 -11.22
N HIS A 245 -6.79 10.83 -12.50
CA HIS A 245 -5.71 11.58 -13.15
C HIS A 245 -5.95 13.10 -13.11
N GLU A 246 -7.20 13.54 -13.27
CA GLU A 246 -7.58 14.95 -13.15
C GLU A 246 -7.47 15.46 -11.70
N ALA A 247 -7.83 14.63 -10.72
CA ALA A 247 -7.97 15.06 -9.32
C ALA A 247 -6.67 15.01 -8.50
N GLU A 248 -5.76 14.06 -8.76
CA GLU A 248 -4.66 13.75 -7.81
C GLU A 248 -3.36 14.49 -8.09
N GLY A 249 -3.05 14.84 -9.34
CA GLY A 249 -1.83 15.60 -9.67
C GLY A 249 -0.50 14.90 -9.37
N TYR A 250 -0.50 13.59 -9.08
CA TYR A 250 0.69 12.77 -8.89
C TYR A 250 0.46 11.34 -9.40
N ASP A 251 1.54 10.64 -9.76
CA ASP A 251 1.48 9.23 -10.14
C ASP A 251 1.51 8.31 -8.92
N ARG A 252 0.56 7.37 -8.84
CA ARG A 252 0.47 6.44 -7.71
C ARG A 252 1.68 5.49 -7.64
N GLY A 253 2.30 5.15 -8.78
CA GLY A 253 3.43 4.22 -8.83
C GLY A 253 3.03 2.84 -8.30
N PHE A 254 3.80 2.27 -7.37
CA PHE A 254 3.45 1.00 -6.72
C PHE A 254 2.23 1.12 -5.79
N TYR A 255 1.92 2.31 -5.26
CA TYR A 255 0.75 2.49 -4.40
C TYR A 255 -0.54 2.19 -5.16
N THR A 256 -1.46 1.49 -4.51
CA THR A 256 -2.70 0.91 -5.09
C THR A 256 -2.50 -0.20 -6.14
N GLY A 257 -1.26 -0.64 -6.40
CA GLY A 257 -0.98 -1.89 -7.12
C GLY A 257 -1.22 -3.12 -6.24
N ILE A 258 -0.70 -4.28 -6.65
CA ILE A 258 -0.81 -5.54 -5.88
C ILE A 258 0.56 -6.14 -5.60
N MET A 259 0.64 -6.91 -4.52
CA MET A 259 1.81 -7.73 -4.16
C MET A 259 1.32 -9.11 -3.73
N GLY A 260 2.13 -10.16 -3.90
CA GLY A 260 1.73 -11.48 -3.44
C GLY A 260 2.82 -12.53 -3.59
N ILE A 261 2.58 -13.67 -2.93
CA ILE A 261 3.40 -14.87 -3.03
C ILE A 261 2.55 -15.94 -3.70
N TYR A 262 3.10 -16.53 -4.75
CA TYR A 262 2.54 -17.70 -5.40
C TYR A 262 3.44 -18.91 -5.13
N ASP A 263 2.85 -19.99 -4.64
CA ASP A 263 3.54 -21.26 -4.43
C ASP A 263 2.58 -22.41 -4.73
N GLN A 264 3.00 -23.33 -5.60
CA GLN A 264 2.30 -24.59 -5.89
C GLN A 264 0.79 -24.44 -6.18
N GLY A 265 0.40 -23.41 -6.94
CA GLY A 265 -1.01 -23.17 -7.28
C GLY A 265 -1.78 -22.34 -6.27
N GLU A 266 -1.23 -22.08 -5.09
CA GLU A 266 -1.82 -21.16 -4.12
C GLU A 266 -1.26 -19.75 -4.31
N LEU A 267 -2.14 -18.75 -4.31
CA LEU A 267 -1.77 -17.34 -4.34
C LEU A 267 -2.23 -16.68 -3.04
N ASN A 268 -1.35 -15.91 -2.41
CA ASN A 268 -1.74 -15.01 -1.34
C ASN A 268 -1.27 -13.59 -1.67
N SER A 269 -2.22 -12.71 -1.99
CA SER A 269 -1.94 -11.37 -2.47
C SER A 269 -2.68 -10.27 -1.70
N ALA A 270 -2.17 -9.06 -1.81
CA ALA A 270 -2.64 -7.87 -1.11
C ALA A 270 -2.63 -6.67 -2.04
N VAL A 271 -3.53 -5.73 -1.80
CA VAL A 271 -3.45 -4.41 -2.43
C VAL A 271 -2.40 -3.58 -1.70
N MET A 272 -1.54 -2.86 -2.41
CA MET A 272 -0.46 -2.06 -1.81
C MET A 272 -1.00 -0.73 -1.28
N ILE A 273 -1.46 -0.73 -0.04
CA ILE A 273 -1.94 0.43 0.72
C ILE A 273 -1.24 0.50 2.08
N ARG A 274 -1.41 1.62 2.81
CA ARG A 274 -0.60 1.94 3.99
C ARG A 274 0.88 1.96 3.62
N PHE A 275 1.20 2.92 2.76
CA PHE A 275 2.39 2.92 1.93
C PHE A 275 3.23 4.15 2.26
N ILE A 276 4.47 3.92 2.69
CA ILE A 276 5.45 4.97 2.96
C ILE A 276 6.55 4.85 1.92
N GLU A 277 6.72 5.90 1.13
CA GLU A 277 7.73 6.02 0.09
C GLU A 277 8.78 7.04 0.49
N GLU A 278 10.04 6.74 0.17
CA GLU A 278 11.14 7.67 0.32
C GLU A 278 11.49 8.26 -1.05
N GLU A 279 11.21 9.55 -1.22
CA GLU A 279 11.55 10.23 -2.46
C GLU A 279 13.05 10.42 -2.51
N THR A 280 13.69 9.74 -3.46
CA THR A 280 15.10 9.97 -3.72
C THR A 280 15.21 11.17 -4.64
N SER A 281 15.88 12.23 -4.20
CA SER A 281 16.36 13.23 -5.16
C SER A 281 17.20 12.48 -6.19
N PRO A 282 17.06 12.77 -7.50
CA PRO A 282 18.01 12.28 -8.47
C PRO A 282 19.37 12.81 -8.03
N VAL A 283 20.17 11.94 -7.39
CA VAL A 283 21.59 12.19 -7.18
C VAL A 283 22.10 12.49 -8.57
N ASP A 284 22.63 13.69 -8.79
CA ASP A 284 23.05 14.19 -10.09
C ASP A 284 23.75 13.07 -10.88
N PHE A 285 23.00 12.36 -11.73
CA PHE A 285 23.57 11.51 -12.76
C PHE A 285 24.00 12.48 -13.86
N GLU A 286 24.98 13.32 -13.54
CA GLU A 286 25.79 14.00 -14.54
C GLU A 286 26.55 12.91 -15.29
N ALA A 287 25.91 12.41 -16.34
CA ALA A 287 26.62 11.96 -17.50
C ALA A 287 27.37 13.17 -18.07
N ASP A 288 28.61 13.40 -17.65
CA ASP A 288 29.68 13.58 -18.64
C ASP A 288 31.09 13.57 -18.05
N GLY A 289 31.98 12.87 -18.75
CA GLY A 289 33.40 12.96 -18.51
C GLY A 289 33.93 14.35 -18.86
N LYS A 290 34.10 15.23 -17.87
CA LYS A 290 35.28 16.12 -17.68
C LYS A 290 35.06 17.15 -16.56
N LYS A 291 35.84 16.95 -15.47
CA LYS A 291 36.48 17.93 -14.56
C LYS A 291 35.88 19.35 -14.45
N ASN A 292 35.39 19.71 -13.26
CA ASN A 292 36.08 20.58 -12.29
C ASN A 292 35.11 21.01 -11.17
N PHE A 293 35.28 20.50 -9.95
CA PHE A 293 34.76 21.17 -8.76
C PHE A 293 35.93 21.58 -7.86
N LYS A 294 36.10 22.90 -7.70
CA LYS A 294 36.78 23.45 -6.53
C LYS A 294 35.88 23.14 -5.34
N ALA A 295 36.44 22.46 -4.34
CA ALA A 295 35.81 22.27 -3.05
C ALA A 295 35.37 23.64 -2.51
N SER A 296 34.06 23.83 -2.34
CA SER A 296 33.56 24.76 -1.33
C SER A 296 33.52 23.95 -0.04
N GLU A 297 34.49 24.24 0.83
CA GLU A 297 34.47 23.79 2.21
C GLU A 297 33.34 24.54 2.94
N GLY A 298 32.39 23.78 3.51
CA GLY A 298 31.51 24.27 4.58
C GLY A 298 30.00 24.14 4.32
N MET A 299 29.41 23.02 4.73
CA MET A 299 28.23 22.89 5.62
C MET A 299 27.84 21.39 5.71
N GLY A 300 27.74 20.84 6.93
CA GLY A 300 27.04 19.57 7.22
C GLY A 300 25.53 19.74 6.97
N ASP A 301 24.65 18.73 7.01
CA ASP A 301 24.61 17.36 7.51
C ASP A 301 23.60 16.61 6.60
N GLU A 302 23.53 15.27 6.69
CA GLU A 302 22.48 14.35 6.14
C GLU A 302 21.56 14.90 5.02
N ALA A 303 21.66 14.34 3.81
CA ALA A 303 20.65 14.55 2.77
C ALA A 303 19.25 14.37 3.36
N SER A 304 18.43 15.44 3.32
CA SER A 304 17.13 15.46 3.98
C SER A 304 16.24 14.38 3.38
N ARG A 305 16.01 13.30 4.13
CA ARG A 305 15.16 12.19 3.75
C ARG A 305 13.71 12.66 3.63
N GLU A 306 13.18 12.72 2.42
CA GLU A 306 11.79 13.08 2.17
C GLU A 306 10.91 11.82 2.16
N LEU A 307 10.04 11.70 3.17
CA LEU A 307 9.09 10.60 3.26
C LEU A 307 7.68 11.05 2.95
N TYR A 308 6.94 10.20 2.25
CA TYR A 308 5.55 10.43 1.94
C TYR A 308 4.71 9.21 2.31
N PHE A 309 3.62 9.45 3.01
CA PHE A 309 2.58 8.47 3.23
C PHE A 309 1.48 8.66 2.19
N LYS A 310 1.11 7.59 1.48
CA LYS A 310 -0.02 7.61 0.54
C LYS A 310 -1.26 6.97 1.17
N ALA A 311 -2.36 7.73 1.19
CA ALA A 311 -3.64 7.31 1.78
C ALA A 311 -4.82 7.85 0.97
N GLY A 312 -5.99 7.24 1.09
CA GLY A 312 -7.19 7.66 0.35
C GLY A 312 -8.48 7.02 0.86
N GLY A 313 -9.58 7.33 0.19
CA GLY A 313 -10.91 6.83 0.50
C GLY A 313 -11.85 6.84 -0.71
N GLY A 314 -12.76 5.86 -0.75
CA GLY A 314 -13.80 5.77 -1.76
C GLY A 314 -14.86 6.85 -1.59
N ILE A 315 -14.92 7.77 -2.55
CA ILE A 315 -15.91 8.85 -2.60
C ILE A 315 -17.16 8.35 -3.31
N THR A 316 -18.32 8.62 -2.72
CA THR A 316 -19.64 8.29 -3.26
C THR A 316 -20.55 9.52 -3.33
N SER A 317 -21.75 9.35 -3.89
CA SER A 317 -22.78 10.40 -3.90
C SER A 317 -23.19 10.86 -2.49
N LYS A 318 -22.93 10.06 -1.44
CA LYS A 318 -23.23 10.38 -0.03
C LYS A 318 -22.02 10.84 0.78
N SER A 319 -20.83 10.83 0.20
CA SER A 319 -19.61 11.29 0.88
C SER A 319 -19.68 12.78 1.21
N ASP A 320 -19.11 13.11 2.37
CA ASP A 320 -18.97 14.46 2.91
C ASP A 320 -17.49 14.83 2.91
N CYS A 321 -17.13 15.96 2.28
CA CYS A 321 -15.73 16.34 2.05
C CYS A 321 -14.90 16.33 3.33
N ARG A 322 -15.46 16.91 4.42
CA ARG A 322 -14.76 17.02 5.69
C ARG A 322 -14.50 15.66 6.34
N LYS A 323 -15.50 14.79 6.33
CA LYS A 323 -15.35 13.42 6.88
C LYS A 323 -14.34 12.59 6.08
N GLU A 324 -14.35 12.67 4.75
CA GLU A 324 -13.40 11.92 3.92
C GLU A 324 -11.95 12.45 4.10
N TYR A 325 -11.79 13.77 4.25
CA TYR A 325 -10.50 14.38 4.61
C TYR A 325 -9.97 13.85 5.97
N GLU A 326 -10.84 13.81 6.98
CA GLU A 326 -10.51 13.29 8.30
C GLU A 326 -10.19 11.78 8.25
N GLU A 327 -10.93 10.99 7.47
CA GLU A 327 -10.65 9.57 7.22
C GLU A 327 -9.26 9.36 6.60
N VAL A 328 -8.86 10.18 5.61
CA VAL A 328 -7.52 10.12 5.02
C VAL A 328 -6.44 10.35 6.08
N ILE A 329 -6.59 11.35 6.95
CA ILE A 329 -5.62 11.65 8.01
C ILE A 329 -5.56 10.54 9.06
N GLN A 330 -6.72 9.99 9.45
CA GLN A 330 -6.79 8.86 10.37
C GLN A 330 -6.07 7.63 9.82
N LYS A 331 -6.02 7.49 8.49
CA LYS A 331 -5.32 6.40 7.83
C LYS A 331 -3.79 6.53 7.81
N ILE A 332 -3.25 7.67 8.22
CA ILE A 332 -1.81 7.94 8.26
C ILE A 332 -1.28 7.65 9.68
N TYR A 333 -0.71 6.45 9.83
CA TYR A 333 -0.19 5.92 11.10
C TYR A 333 0.95 4.93 10.86
N LEU A 334 1.69 4.61 11.92
CA LEU A 334 2.63 3.49 11.97
C LEU A 334 1.94 2.25 12.58
N PRO A 335 2.13 1.05 12.04
CA PRO A 335 1.33 -0.14 12.39
C PRO A 335 1.96 -0.96 13.54
N PHE A 336 2.33 -0.35 14.67
CA PHE A 336 3.03 -1.05 15.78
C PHE A 336 2.15 -1.22 17.02
#